data_AF-A0ABD3X0J0-F1
#
_entry.id   AF-A0ABD3X0J0-F1
#
_cell.length_a   1.000
_cell.length_b   1.000
_cell.length_c   1.000
_cell.angle_alpha   90.00
_cell.angle_beta   90.00
_cell.angle_gamma   90.00
#
_symmetry.space_group_name_H-M   'P 1'
#
loop_
_entity.id
_entity.type
_entity.pdbx_description
1 polymer ?
#
loop_
_entity_poly.entity_id
_entity_poly.type
_entity_poly.pdbx_seq_one_letter_code
_entity_poly.pdbx_strand_id
1 'polypeptide(L)'
;KVNFALNKHSVQPTTLQSRFNWSADKAVDGNSDGSDPDESMTCSSTAPTGSLRNHTWEVDIGFQISLNTITVYGRTDKCKI
;
A
#
# COMPACT_ATOMS: atom_id res chain seq x y z
N LYS A 1 6.28 -13.17 15.47
CA LYS A 1 6.41 -12.92 14.01
C LYS A 1 6.90 -11.48 13.85
N VAL A 2 8.00 -11.23 13.14
CA VAL A 2 8.54 -9.88 12.92
C VAL A 2 8.06 -9.38 11.57
N ASN A 3 7.55 -8.14 11.50
CA ASN A 3 7.25 -7.48 10.23
C ASN A 3 8.48 -6.69 9.77
N PHE A 4 9.20 -7.21 8.78
CA PHE A 4 10.38 -6.53 8.23
C PHE A 4 10.06 -5.37 7.30
N ALA A 5 8.81 -5.25 6.83
CA ALA A 5 8.36 -4.18 5.96
C ALA A 5 7.90 -2.93 6.72
N LEU A 6 7.59 -3.03 8.02
CA LEU A 6 7.06 -1.93 8.83
C LEU A 6 7.95 -0.67 8.73
N ASN A 7 7.34 0.45 8.31
CA ASN A 7 7.97 1.75 8.12
C ASN A 7 9.20 1.74 7.19
N LYS A 8 9.26 0.79 6.26
CA LYS A 8 10.31 0.74 5.24
C LYS A 8 10.01 1.65 4.06
N HIS A 9 11.07 2.05 3.37
CA HIS A 9 10.95 2.85 2.17
C HIS A 9 10.18 2.06 1.11
N SER A 10 9.11 2.63 0.61
CA SER A 10 8.25 2.01 -0.39
C SER A 10 7.94 2.99 -1.50
N VAL A 11 7.78 2.44 -2.70
CA VAL A 11 7.56 3.22 -3.91
C VAL A 11 6.44 2.61 -4.73
N GLN A 12 5.73 3.48 -5.43
CA GLN A 12 4.76 3.13 -6.46
C GLN A 12 4.95 4.11 -7.62
N PRO A 13 4.74 3.70 -8.88
CA PRO A 13 5.06 4.55 -10.03
C PRO A 13 4.28 5.85 -10.09
N THR A 14 3.04 5.83 -9.60
CA THR A 14 2.15 6.99 -9.53
C THR A 14 1.38 6.96 -8.23
N THR A 15 0.95 8.12 -7.74
CA THR A 15 0.04 8.22 -6.58
C THR A 15 -1.29 8.80 -7.03
N LEU A 16 -2.39 8.17 -6.64
CA LEU A 16 -3.72 8.70 -6.88
C LEU A 16 -3.86 10.07 -6.20
N GLN A 17 -4.03 11.12 -6.99
CA GLN A 17 -4.29 12.45 -6.46
C GLN A 17 -5.74 12.54 -6.00
N SER A 18 -5.94 12.83 -4.71
CA SER A 18 -7.25 13.06 -4.11
C SER A 18 -7.08 13.92 -2.85
N ARG A 19 -8.17 14.17 -2.10
CA ARG A 19 -8.08 14.78 -0.76
C ARG A 19 -7.31 13.89 0.24
N PHE A 20 -7.17 12.61 -0.07
CA PHE A 20 -6.46 11.63 0.74
C PHE A 20 -5.04 11.39 0.21
N ASN A 21 -4.15 11.07 1.13
CA ASN A 21 -2.81 10.59 0.86
C ASN A 21 -2.81 9.07 0.62
N TRP A 22 -2.64 8.68 -0.64
CA TRP A 22 -2.54 7.28 -1.10
C TRP A 22 -1.08 6.84 -1.35
N SER A 23 -0.14 7.42 -0.61
CA SER A 23 1.29 7.17 -0.78
C SER A 23 1.66 5.70 -0.50
N ALA A 24 2.78 5.26 -1.07
CA ALA A 24 3.23 3.87 -0.98
C ALA A 24 3.46 3.40 0.47
N ASP A 25 3.89 4.30 1.36
CA ASP A 25 4.19 4.00 2.77
C ASP A 25 2.98 3.54 3.58
N LYS A 26 1.76 3.83 3.09
CA LYS A 26 0.53 3.36 3.71
C LYS A 26 0.43 1.85 3.79
N ALA A 27 0.93 1.13 2.78
CA ALA A 27 0.94 -0.34 2.79
C ALA A 27 1.89 -0.95 3.84
N VAL A 28 2.70 -0.14 4.52
CA VAL A 28 3.70 -0.57 5.51
C VAL A 28 3.65 0.24 6.80
N ASP A 29 2.56 0.96 7.08
CA ASP A 29 2.41 1.79 8.28
C ASP A 29 2.02 0.99 9.55
N GLY A 30 1.71 -0.30 9.38
CA GLY A 30 1.31 -1.20 10.47
C GLY A 30 -0.19 -1.28 10.71
N ASN A 31 -1.00 -0.59 9.91
CA ASN A 31 -2.45 -0.64 9.97
C ASN A 31 -3.02 -1.42 8.77
N SER A 32 -3.57 -2.61 9.05
CA SER A 32 -4.20 -3.48 8.05
C SER A 32 -5.68 -3.16 7.81
N ASP A 33 -6.22 -2.11 8.42
CA ASP A 33 -7.59 -1.69 8.18
C ASP A 33 -7.74 -1.28 6.71
N GLY A 34 -8.57 -1.98 5.93
CA GLY A 34 -8.83 -1.64 4.54
C GLY A 34 -10.09 -0.79 4.36
N SER A 35 -10.61 -0.17 5.43
CA SER A 35 -11.84 0.64 5.40
C SER A 35 -11.68 1.96 4.66
N ASP A 36 -12.76 2.73 4.58
CA ASP A 36 -12.89 3.95 3.78
C ASP A 36 -11.73 4.93 4.06
N PRO A 37 -11.06 5.47 3.03
CA PRO A 37 -10.00 6.48 3.20
C PRO A 37 -10.42 7.73 3.97
N ASP A 38 -11.71 8.04 4.13
CA ASP A 38 -12.16 9.12 5.04
C ASP A 38 -11.84 8.82 6.53
N GLU A 39 -11.67 7.55 6.92
CA GLU A 39 -11.51 7.16 8.33
C GLU A 39 -10.09 6.67 8.65
N SER A 40 -9.48 5.86 7.78
CA SER A 40 -8.24 5.13 8.13
C SER A 40 -7.00 5.61 7.35
N MET A 41 -7.16 6.05 6.10
CA MET A 41 -6.06 6.49 5.20
C MET A 41 -4.84 5.55 5.21
N THR A 42 -5.08 4.23 5.17
CA THR A 42 -4.08 3.14 5.32
C THR A 42 -3.72 2.45 4.01
N CYS A 43 -4.50 2.68 2.97
CA CYS A 43 -4.28 2.05 1.68
C CYS A 43 -3.37 2.91 0.82
N SER A 44 -2.45 2.28 0.09
CA SER A 44 -1.76 2.91 -1.03
C SER A 44 -2.57 2.74 -2.32
N SER A 45 -2.47 3.69 -3.26
CA SER A 45 -3.14 3.60 -4.56
C SER A 45 -2.36 4.32 -5.63
N THR A 46 -2.23 3.65 -6.77
CA THR A 46 -1.73 4.24 -8.01
C THR A 46 -2.81 5.04 -8.72
N ALA A 47 -2.42 6.00 -9.56
CA ALA A 47 -3.36 6.76 -10.37
C ALA A 47 -3.93 5.88 -11.49
N PRO A 48 -5.22 6.00 -11.87
CA PRO A 48 -5.87 5.19 -12.90
C PRO A 48 -5.45 5.65 -14.31
N THR A 49 -4.16 5.59 -14.59
CA THR A 49 -3.54 6.07 -15.82
C THR A 49 -2.68 4.97 -16.44
N GLY A 50 -2.79 4.76 -17.74
CA GLY A 50 -1.98 3.78 -18.47
C GLY A 50 -2.50 2.34 -18.37
N SER A 51 -1.66 1.38 -18.73
CA SER A 51 -1.98 -0.06 -18.69
C SER A 51 -1.97 -0.57 -17.26
N LEU A 52 -2.82 -1.57 -16.95
CA LEU A 52 -2.82 -2.24 -15.63
C LEU A 52 -1.44 -2.76 -15.21
N ARG A 53 -0.58 -3.09 -16.19
CA ARG A 53 0.79 -3.55 -15.96
C ARG A 53 1.71 -2.49 -15.35
N ASN A 54 1.29 -1.22 -15.34
CA ASN A 54 2.07 -0.11 -14.79
C ASN A 54 1.71 0.17 -13.32
N HIS A 55 0.75 -0.56 -12.73
CA HIS A 55 0.41 -0.43 -11.32
C HIS A 55 1.24 -1.41 -10.50
N THR A 56 2.40 -0.96 -10.03
CA THR A 56 3.27 -1.72 -9.14
C THR A 56 3.42 -1.02 -7.80
N TRP A 57 3.85 -1.78 -6.79
CA TRP A 57 4.28 -1.28 -5.50
C TRP A 57 5.49 -2.10 -5.05
N GLU A 58 6.48 -1.45 -4.45
CA GLU A 58 7.72 -2.06 -4.00
C GLU A 58 8.10 -1.54 -2.62
N VAL A 59 8.75 -2.38 -1.81
CA VAL A 59 9.34 -2.01 -0.52
C VAL A 59 10.78 -2.50 -0.45
N ASP A 60 11.68 -1.59 -0.05
CA ASP A 60 13.07 -1.92 0.26
C ASP A 60 13.23 -2.20 1.76
N ILE A 61 13.45 -3.48 2.10
CA ILE A 61 13.66 -3.92 3.48
C ILE A 61 15.10 -3.69 3.97
N GLY A 62 16.03 -3.32 3.08
CA GLY A 62 17.40 -2.90 3.38
C GLY A 62 18.44 -4.03 3.53
N PHE A 63 18.04 -5.29 3.38
CA PHE A 63 18.93 -6.46 3.46
C PHE A 63 18.30 -7.69 2.81
N GLN A 64 19.14 -8.67 2.48
CA GLN A 64 18.70 -9.96 1.95
C GLN A 64 18.32 -10.90 3.10
N ILE A 65 17.11 -11.46 3.06
CA ILE A 65 16.61 -12.43 4.04
C ILE A 65 15.67 -13.44 3.38
N SER A 66 15.62 -14.66 3.91
CA SER A 66 14.57 -15.62 3.56
C SER A 66 13.26 -15.24 4.25
N LEU A 67 12.23 -14.96 3.46
CA LEU A 67 10.89 -14.65 3.98
C LEU A 67 10.08 -15.94 4.17
N ASN A 68 9.48 -16.10 5.34
CA ASN A 68 8.57 -17.21 5.62
C ASN A 68 7.15 -16.95 5.12
N THR A 69 6.69 -15.70 5.13
CA THR A 69 5.33 -15.33 4.77
C THR A 69 5.27 -13.90 4.28
N ILE A 70 4.49 -13.67 3.23
CA ILE A 70 4.06 -12.35 2.78
C ILE A 70 2.55 -12.29 2.98
N THR A 71 2.05 -11.24 3.62
CA THR A 71 0.61 -11.02 3.84
C THR A 71 0.23 -9.71 3.18
N VAL A 72 -0.76 -9.73 2.30
CA VAL A 72 -1.26 -8.55 1.58
C VAL A 72 -2.70 -8.31 2.01
N TYR A 73 -2.98 -7.11 2.50
CA TYR A 73 -4.33 -6.68 2.86
C TYR A 73 -4.85 -5.77 1.74
N GLY A 74 -6.00 -6.15 1.16
CA GLY A 74 -6.67 -5.34 0.16
C GLY A 74 -7.59 -4.31 0.80
N ARG A 75 -7.93 -3.27 0.04
CA ARG A 75 -9.03 -2.35 0.35
C ARG A 75 -10.36 -3.13 0.49
N THR A 76 -11.19 -2.77 1.47
CA THR A 76 -12.37 -3.54 1.91
C THR A 76 -13.66 -2.74 1.97
N ASP A 77 -13.61 -1.41 1.86
CA ASP A 77 -14.81 -0.59 1.79
C ASP A 77 -15.66 -0.93 0.56
N LYS A 78 -16.97 -0.81 0.75
CA LYS A 78 -17.94 -0.95 -0.33
C LYS A 78 -17.84 0.28 -1.21
N CYS A 79 -17.77 0.07 -2.53
CA CYS A 79 -18.00 1.15 -3.48
C CYS A 79 -19.43 1.70 -3.24
N LYS A 80 -19.55 2.91 -2.67
CA LYS A 80 -20.82 3.64 -2.71
C LYS A 80 -20.94 4.21 -4.12
N ILE A 81 -21.69 3.49 -4.97
CA ILE A 81 -22.24 4.02 -6.23
C ILE A 81 -23.21 5.16 -5.93
#